data_AF-A0AAJ2A327-F1
#
_entry.id   AF-A0AAJ2A327-F1
#
_cell.length_a   1.000
_cell.length_b   1.000
_cell.length_c   1.000
_cell.angle_alpha   90.00
_cell.angle_beta   90.00
_cell.angle_gamma   90.00
#
_symmetry.space_group_name_H-M   'P 1'
#
loop_
_entity.id
_entity.type
_entity.pdbx_description
1 polymer ?
#
loop_
_entity_poly.entity_id
_entity_poly.type
_entity_poly.pdbx_seq_one_letter_code
_entity_poly.pdbx_strand_id
1 'polypeptide(L)'
;MEFEAFTASELAAYLGAIPEIRALLGEPHDLEVAEVGDGNLNYVYFVTNTKAPERSVVVKQAPPFLRLVGKTWPLSCQRMEHEVAALRRFGALCPRHVPKVYHADGKRFLMVMQRLASHRILRQGLMDGVVYPKLAAHLSTYLAQTLFHGSDLFLAPDIKKEAMSAAVNSELCKITEDLVFTFPFEDHPSNVYSAALPASSLERLRTSEALRIAAGDMKWAFMNHAETLLHGDLHTGSIMVNKDETFVIDPEFSFYGPMGFDIGAVLANLLLAYFSRDWHGRIDDRDPSGYQEWLLVQVAEVWNGFSAQFLKLWREHESRSGRGFIGGHAEARSVEGYRTHFMRRLLADTLGFAGCKMIRRIVGMAKVADITRIPDAQARARIEVRCLRCAEDLLVKRATLGSIEQVVMLAREVQRETITHA
;
A
#
# COMPACT_ATOMS: atom_id res chain seq x y z
N MET A 1 -5.32 -7.40 -31.85
CA MET A 1 -6.59 -7.96 -31.34
C MET A 1 -7.16 -6.90 -30.44
N GLU A 2 -8.41 -6.48 -30.65
CA GLU A 2 -9.10 -5.65 -29.65
C GLU A 2 -9.20 -6.45 -28.34
N PHE A 3 -9.01 -5.78 -27.20
CA PHE A 3 -9.15 -6.42 -25.90
C PHE A 3 -10.62 -6.79 -25.68
N GLU A 4 -10.89 -8.07 -25.46
CA GLU A 4 -12.20 -8.56 -25.03
C GLU A 4 -12.06 -9.24 -23.67
N ALA A 5 -12.92 -8.83 -22.75
CA ALA A 5 -13.05 -9.48 -21.45
C ALA A 5 -13.67 -10.86 -21.65
N PHE A 6 -13.15 -11.86 -20.95
CA PHE A 6 -13.73 -13.20 -21.01
C PHE A 6 -15.16 -13.21 -20.49
N THR A 7 -16.06 -13.87 -21.21
CA THR A 7 -17.31 -14.36 -20.62
C THR A 7 -17.03 -15.49 -19.63
N ALA A 8 -18.00 -15.77 -18.74
CA ALA A 8 -17.89 -16.87 -17.77
C ALA A 8 -17.57 -18.22 -18.44
N SER A 9 -18.24 -18.55 -19.55
CA SER A 9 -18.03 -19.79 -20.30
C SER A 9 -16.66 -19.85 -20.98
N GLU A 10 -16.21 -18.75 -21.58
CA GLU A 10 -14.91 -18.71 -22.23
C GLU A 10 -13.78 -18.82 -21.21
N LEU A 11 -13.91 -18.18 -20.05
CA LEU A 11 -12.91 -18.28 -18.99
C LEU A 11 -12.83 -19.71 -18.44
N ALA A 12 -13.98 -20.34 -18.16
CA ALA A 12 -14.00 -21.74 -17.69
C ALA A 12 -13.34 -22.70 -18.70
N ALA A 13 -13.65 -22.55 -19.99
CA ALA A 13 -13.04 -23.34 -21.05
C ALA A 13 -11.52 -23.10 -21.17
N TYR A 14 -11.09 -21.84 -21.12
CA TYR A 14 -9.68 -21.46 -21.14
C TYR A 14 -8.90 -22.07 -19.96
N LEU A 15 -9.42 -21.95 -18.74
CA LEU A 15 -8.78 -22.51 -17.55
C LEU A 15 -8.70 -24.04 -17.61
N GLY A 16 -9.69 -24.71 -18.18
CA GLY A 16 -9.67 -26.16 -18.40
C GLY A 16 -8.65 -26.67 -19.39
N ALA A 17 -8.22 -25.82 -20.33
CA ALA A 17 -7.20 -26.15 -21.30
C ALA A 17 -5.79 -26.12 -20.70
N ILE A 18 -5.63 -25.54 -19.50
CA ILE A 18 -4.36 -25.43 -18.79
C ILE A 18 -4.25 -26.60 -17.79
N PRO A 19 -3.36 -27.59 -18.01
CA PRO A 19 -3.33 -28.82 -17.21
C PRO A 19 -3.18 -28.58 -15.71
N GLU A 20 -2.29 -27.67 -15.30
CA GLU A 20 -2.06 -27.35 -13.89
C GLU A 20 -3.25 -26.68 -13.21
N ILE A 21 -4.03 -25.90 -13.96
CA ILE A 21 -5.24 -25.22 -13.44
C ILE A 21 -6.42 -26.19 -13.42
N ARG A 22 -6.58 -27.04 -14.45
CA ARG A 22 -7.56 -28.13 -14.45
C ARG A 22 -7.32 -29.10 -13.30
N ALA A 23 -6.07 -29.43 -12.99
CA ALA A 23 -5.74 -30.26 -11.84
C ALA A 23 -6.17 -29.61 -10.50
N LEU A 24 -6.05 -28.28 -10.40
CA LEU A 24 -6.44 -27.52 -9.22
C LEU A 24 -7.96 -27.36 -9.08
N LEU A 25 -8.65 -27.05 -10.18
CA LEU A 25 -10.06 -26.64 -10.19
C LEU A 25 -11.03 -27.74 -10.62
N GLY A 26 -10.58 -28.79 -11.31
CA GLY A 26 -11.46 -29.78 -11.93
C GLY A 26 -11.88 -29.42 -13.35
N GLU A 27 -12.99 -30.02 -13.81
CA GLU A 27 -13.47 -29.90 -15.19
C GLU A 27 -14.18 -28.56 -15.45
N PRO A 28 -14.07 -27.98 -16.66
CA PRO A 28 -14.69 -26.68 -17.00
C PRO A 28 -16.19 -26.59 -16.74
N HIS A 29 -16.94 -27.66 -16.98
CA HIS A 29 -18.40 -27.68 -16.81
C HIS A 29 -18.82 -27.67 -15.33
N ASP A 30 -17.89 -27.93 -14.41
CA ASP A 30 -18.11 -27.85 -12.97
C ASP A 30 -17.71 -26.48 -12.39
N LEU A 31 -17.21 -25.54 -13.21
CA LEU A 31 -16.74 -24.24 -12.76
C LEU A 31 -17.84 -23.18 -12.83
N GLU A 32 -18.06 -22.52 -11.71
CA GLU A 32 -18.82 -21.27 -11.65
C GLU A 32 -17.84 -20.09 -11.69
N VAL A 33 -18.10 -19.14 -12.60
CA VAL A 33 -17.29 -17.93 -12.80
C VAL A 33 -18.14 -16.70 -12.54
N ALA A 34 -17.72 -15.87 -11.59
CA ALA A 34 -18.34 -14.59 -11.27
C ALA A 34 -17.31 -13.46 -11.37
N GLU A 35 -17.61 -12.41 -12.14
CA GLU A 35 -16.84 -11.16 -12.09
C GLU A 35 -17.25 -10.39 -10.83
N VAL A 36 -16.26 -10.01 -10.02
CA VAL A 36 -16.46 -9.45 -8.68
C VAL A 36 -15.60 -8.21 -8.45
N GLY A 37 -14.88 -7.74 -9.46
CA GLY A 37 -13.99 -6.60 -9.33
C GLY A 37 -14.78 -5.31 -9.12
N ASP A 38 -14.69 -4.75 -7.91
CA ASP A 38 -14.96 -3.35 -7.62
C ASP A 38 -13.72 -2.46 -7.87
N GLY A 39 -12.61 -3.08 -8.32
CA GLY A 39 -11.30 -2.49 -8.45
C GLY A 39 -11.16 -1.45 -9.57
N ASN A 40 -10.26 -0.50 -9.35
CA ASN A 40 -10.07 0.67 -10.22
C ASN A 40 -9.36 0.35 -11.54
N LEU A 41 -8.62 -0.76 -11.65
CA LEU A 41 -7.69 -1.01 -12.78
C LEU A 41 -8.01 -2.26 -13.60
N ASN A 42 -8.43 -3.37 -12.99
CA ASN A 42 -8.44 -4.69 -13.63
C ASN A 42 -9.81 -5.41 -13.48
N TYR A 43 -10.07 -6.39 -14.35
CA TYR A 43 -11.17 -7.34 -14.15
C TYR A 43 -10.73 -8.43 -13.18
N VAL A 44 -11.62 -8.81 -12.26
CA VAL A 44 -11.35 -9.82 -11.24
C VAL A 44 -12.49 -10.83 -11.24
N TYR A 45 -12.15 -12.09 -11.46
CA TYR A 45 -13.11 -13.19 -11.50
C TYR A 45 -12.85 -14.15 -10.34
N PHE A 46 -13.90 -14.51 -9.62
CA PHE A 46 -13.90 -15.68 -8.75
C PHE A 46 -14.29 -16.90 -9.56
N VAL A 47 -13.45 -17.93 -9.51
CA VAL A 47 -13.70 -19.21 -10.17
C VAL A 47 -13.76 -20.28 -9.09
N THR A 48 -14.89 -20.96 -8.99
CA THR A 48 -15.19 -21.93 -7.94
C THR A 48 -15.67 -23.23 -8.55
N ASN A 49 -15.16 -24.37 -8.09
CA ASN A 49 -15.76 -25.65 -8.44
C ASN A 49 -17.07 -25.85 -7.67
N THR A 50 -18.17 -26.07 -8.38
CA THR A 50 -19.52 -26.25 -7.81
C THR A 50 -19.70 -27.50 -6.97
N LYS A 51 -18.89 -28.55 -7.20
CA LYS A 51 -18.88 -29.80 -6.44
C LYS A 51 -17.90 -29.78 -5.26
N ALA A 52 -16.92 -28.87 -5.28
CA ALA A 52 -15.85 -28.75 -4.31
C ALA A 52 -15.46 -27.28 -4.10
N PRO A 53 -16.26 -26.47 -3.37
CA PRO A 53 -16.10 -25.02 -3.28
C PRO A 53 -14.76 -24.53 -2.72
N GLU A 54 -14.06 -25.38 -1.96
CA GLU A 54 -12.70 -25.12 -1.49
C GLU A 54 -11.68 -25.05 -2.63
N ARG A 55 -11.97 -25.69 -3.76
CA ARG A 55 -11.19 -25.59 -5.00
C ARG A 55 -11.64 -24.34 -5.74
N SER A 56 -10.97 -23.24 -5.44
CA SER A 56 -11.27 -21.96 -6.06
C SER A 56 -10.02 -21.10 -6.24
N VAL A 57 -10.09 -20.22 -7.23
CA VAL A 57 -9.02 -19.27 -7.57
C VAL A 57 -9.60 -17.89 -7.85
N VAL A 58 -8.71 -16.91 -7.84
CA VAL A 58 -8.96 -15.59 -8.44
C VAL A 58 -8.28 -15.56 -9.80
N VAL A 59 -8.97 -15.06 -10.81
CA VAL A 59 -8.38 -14.71 -12.09
C VAL A 59 -8.41 -13.20 -12.23
N LYS A 60 -7.27 -12.60 -12.56
CA LYS A 60 -7.18 -11.17 -12.89
C LYS A 60 -6.82 -10.98 -14.34
N GLN A 61 -7.40 -9.96 -14.97
CA GLN A 61 -7.10 -9.59 -16.35
C GLN A 61 -7.02 -8.07 -16.51
N ALA A 62 -5.95 -7.58 -17.13
CA ALA A 62 -5.73 -6.15 -17.34
C ALA A 62 -6.31 -5.66 -18.68
N PRO A 63 -7.29 -4.72 -18.67
CA PRO A 63 -7.71 -4.02 -19.89
C PRO A 63 -6.71 -2.93 -20.34
N PRO A 64 -6.73 -2.50 -21.62
CA PRO A 64 -5.82 -1.45 -22.14
C PRO A 64 -6.20 -0.02 -21.72
N PHE A 65 -6.92 0.13 -20.62
CA PHE A 65 -7.39 1.41 -20.06
C PHE A 65 -7.59 1.30 -18.54
N LEU A 66 -7.65 2.44 -17.87
CA LEU A 66 -7.97 2.54 -16.46
C LEU A 66 -9.48 2.29 -16.23
N ARG A 67 -9.86 1.18 -15.59
CA ARG A 67 -11.28 0.79 -15.40
C ARG A 67 -12.11 1.86 -14.68
N LEU A 68 -11.54 2.58 -13.72
CA LEU A 68 -12.20 3.64 -12.95
C LEU A 68 -12.70 4.81 -13.83
N VAL A 69 -11.95 5.14 -14.88
CA VAL A 69 -12.26 6.27 -15.77
C VAL A 69 -12.88 5.78 -17.09
N GLY A 70 -12.54 4.56 -17.51
CA GLY A 70 -12.96 3.96 -18.76
C GLY A 70 -11.97 4.23 -19.91
N LYS A 71 -12.44 4.01 -21.14
CA LYS A 71 -11.61 4.05 -22.37
C LYS A 71 -10.94 5.41 -22.64
N THR A 72 -11.36 6.49 -21.98
CA THR A 72 -10.78 7.83 -22.12
C THR A 72 -9.42 7.98 -21.43
N TRP A 73 -9.00 7.00 -20.62
CA TRP A 73 -7.67 6.96 -20.01
C TRP A 73 -6.96 5.65 -20.40
N PRO A 74 -6.19 5.65 -21.51
CA PRO A 74 -5.39 4.50 -21.93
C PRO A 74 -4.37 4.11 -20.86
N LEU A 75 -4.19 2.80 -20.66
CA LEU A 75 -3.24 2.27 -19.69
C LEU A 75 -2.73 0.91 -20.15
N SER A 76 -1.40 0.74 -20.23
CA SER A 76 -0.79 -0.49 -20.73
C SER A 76 -1.20 -1.72 -19.93
N CYS A 77 -1.53 -2.81 -20.63
CA CYS A 77 -1.82 -4.10 -20.00
C CYS A 77 -0.58 -4.76 -19.39
N GLN A 78 0.63 -4.29 -19.74
CA GLN A 78 1.90 -4.80 -19.19
C GLN A 78 1.98 -4.67 -17.66
N ARG A 79 1.15 -3.82 -17.05
CA ARG A 79 0.98 -3.80 -15.58
C ARG A 79 0.66 -5.16 -14.97
N MET A 80 -0.01 -6.06 -15.70
CA MET A 80 -0.23 -7.43 -15.23
C MET A 80 1.08 -8.22 -15.13
N GLU A 81 2.02 -8.02 -16.05
CA GLU A 81 3.33 -8.67 -16.01
C GLU A 81 4.15 -8.16 -14.81
N HIS A 82 4.08 -6.86 -14.53
CA HIS A 82 4.68 -6.26 -13.33
C HIS A 82 4.06 -6.84 -12.05
N GLU A 83 2.73 -6.93 -11.95
CA GLU A 83 2.03 -7.51 -10.80
C GLU A 83 2.45 -8.98 -10.58
N VAL A 84 2.48 -9.79 -11.65
CA VAL A 84 2.89 -11.20 -11.59
C VAL A 84 4.34 -11.32 -11.11
N ALA A 85 5.26 -10.52 -11.67
CA ALA A 85 6.67 -10.54 -11.30
C ALA A 85 6.86 -10.16 -9.83
N ALA A 86 6.18 -9.12 -9.37
CA ALA A 86 6.22 -8.67 -7.98
C ALA A 86 5.61 -9.69 -7.02
N LEU A 87 4.43 -10.25 -7.31
CA LEU A 87 3.82 -11.30 -6.48
C LEU A 87 4.70 -12.54 -6.37
N ARG A 88 5.32 -12.98 -7.47
CA ARG A 88 6.27 -14.11 -7.44
C ARG A 88 7.51 -13.78 -6.60
N ARG A 89 8.06 -12.57 -6.74
CA ARG A 89 9.24 -12.13 -5.95
C ARG A 89 8.89 -12.03 -4.48
N PHE A 90 7.82 -11.35 -4.12
CA PHE A 90 7.40 -11.18 -2.73
C PHE A 90 6.94 -12.51 -2.12
N GLY A 91 6.27 -13.37 -2.88
CA GLY A 91 5.87 -14.71 -2.44
C GLY A 91 7.05 -15.64 -2.19
N ALA A 92 8.16 -15.49 -2.92
CA ALA A 92 9.39 -16.22 -2.63
C ALA A 92 10.05 -15.77 -1.32
N LEU A 93 9.93 -14.48 -0.97
CA LEU A 93 10.50 -13.90 0.26
C LEU A 93 9.60 -14.08 1.48
N CYS A 94 8.28 -14.03 1.28
CA CYS A 94 7.30 -14.01 2.36
C CYS A 94 6.03 -14.80 1.99
N PRO A 95 6.13 -16.14 1.78
CA PRO A 95 5.05 -16.97 1.23
C PRO A 95 3.78 -17.03 2.10
N ARG A 96 3.89 -16.70 3.40
CA ARG A 96 2.74 -16.66 4.32
C ARG A 96 1.90 -15.38 4.22
N HIS A 97 2.40 -14.35 3.53
CA HIS A 97 1.79 -13.03 3.46
C HIS A 97 1.55 -12.54 2.03
N VAL A 98 1.74 -13.40 1.04
CA VAL A 98 1.52 -13.08 -0.38
C VAL A 98 0.78 -14.24 -1.03
N PRO A 99 -0.33 -13.99 -1.74
CA PRO A 99 -1.08 -15.06 -2.38
C PRO A 99 -0.24 -15.76 -3.46
N LYS A 100 -0.36 -17.08 -3.53
CA LYS A 100 0.36 -17.86 -4.54
C LYS A 100 -0.17 -17.56 -5.94
N VAL A 101 0.74 -17.29 -6.88
CA VAL A 101 0.43 -17.25 -8.31
C VAL A 101 0.53 -18.66 -8.88
N TYR A 102 -0.57 -19.18 -9.43
CA TYR A 102 -0.62 -20.52 -10.03
C TYR A 102 -0.26 -20.50 -11.51
N HIS A 103 -0.72 -19.49 -12.25
CA HIS A 103 -0.51 -19.37 -13.69
C HIS A 103 -0.50 -17.89 -14.11
N ALA A 104 0.22 -17.58 -15.19
CA ALA A 104 0.19 -16.26 -15.81
C ALA A 104 0.38 -16.39 -17.32
N ASP A 105 -0.40 -15.63 -18.09
CA ASP A 105 -0.38 -15.59 -19.55
C ASP A 105 -0.18 -14.16 -20.03
N GLY A 106 1.05 -13.85 -20.49
CA GLY A 106 1.42 -12.53 -21.00
C GLY A 106 0.71 -12.15 -22.30
N LYS A 107 0.26 -13.13 -23.11
CA LYS A 107 -0.49 -12.82 -24.34
C LYS A 107 -1.92 -12.36 -24.04
N ARG A 108 -2.47 -12.81 -22.92
CA ARG A 108 -3.82 -12.45 -22.43
C ARG A 108 -3.81 -11.39 -21.35
N PHE A 109 -2.63 -10.98 -20.87
CA PHE A 109 -2.44 -10.14 -19.69
C PHE A 109 -3.30 -10.62 -18.52
N LEU A 110 -3.18 -11.91 -18.22
CA LEU A 110 -4.01 -12.62 -17.26
C LEU A 110 -3.16 -13.36 -16.23
N MET A 111 -3.64 -13.42 -14.99
CA MET A 111 -3.06 -14.18 -13.91
C MET A 111 -4.11 -15.03 -13.20
N VAL A 112 -3.73 -16.24 -12.80
CA VAL A 112 -4.51 -17.11 -11.90
C VAL A 112 -3.78 -17.22 -10.57
N MET A 113 -4.46 -16.90 -9.47
CA MET A 113 -3.85 -16.82 -8.14
C MET A 113 -4.76 -17.39 -7.03
N GLN A 114 -4.17 -17.61 -5.86
CA GLN A 114 -4.84 -18.07 -4.65
C GLN A 114 -6.04 -17.20 -4.31
N ARG A 115 -7.20 -17.83 -4.10
CA ARG A 115 -8.38 -17.16 -3.55
C ARG A 115 -8.33 -17.13 -2.03
N LEU A 116 -8.43 -15.94 -1.46
CA LEU A 116 -8.46 -15.71 -0.02
C LEU A 116 -9.91 -15.65 0.48
N ALA A 117 -10.69 -16.73 0.26
CA ALA A 117 -12.14 -16.73 0.46
C ALA A 117 -12.60 -16.44 1.91
N SER A 118 -11.76 -16.78 2.91
CA SER A 118 -12.01 -16.50 4.33
C SER A 118 -11.55 -15.11 4.78
N HIS A 119 -10.99 -14.31 3.88
CA HIS A 119 -10.42 -13.00 4.18
C HIS A 119 -11.29 -11.88 3.64
N ARG A 120 -11.12 -10.69 4.23
CA ARG A 120 -11.72 -9.46 3.75
C ARG A 120 -10.67 -8.38 3.57
N ILE A 121 -10.97 -7.38 2.76
CA ILE A 121 -10.13 -6.19 2.61
C ILE A 121 -10.01 -5.49 3.98
N LEU A 122 -8.77 -5.25 4.43
CA LEU A 122 -8.44 -4.69 5.74
C LEU A 122 -9.19 -3.37 5.98
N ARG A 123 -9.23 -2.48 4.98
CA ARG A 123 -9.97 -1.21 5.06
C ARG A 123 -11.40 -1.38 5.56
N GLN A 124 -12.16 -2.32 4.98
CA GLN A 124 -13.53 -2.57 5.41
C GLN A 124 -13.56 -3.12 6.84
N GLY A 125 -12.64 -4.01 7.19
CA GLY A 125 -12.47 -4.47 8.57
C GLY A 125 -12.20 -3.35 9.57
N LEU A 126 -11.38 -2.36 9.18
CA LEU A 126 -11.06 -1.21 10.02
C LEU A 126 -12.26 -0.30 10.24
N MET A 127 -13.05 -0.05 9.18
CA MET A 127 -14.30 0.70 9.26
C MET A 127 -15.29 0.04 10.22
N ASP A 128 -15.42 -1.29 10.15
CA ASP A 128 -16.34 -2.07 10.99
C ASP A 128 -15.88 -2.19 12.46
N GLY A 129 -14.66 -1.74 12.78
CA GLY A 129 -14.10 -1.81 14.13
C GLY A 129 -13.58 -3.20 14.52
N VAL A 130 -13.14 -4.01 13.54
CA VAL A 130 -12.63 -5.36 13.79
C VAL A 130 -11.16 -5.31 14.21
N VAL A 131 -10.85 -5.88 15.38
CA VAL A 131 -9.47 -6.04 15.86
C VAL A 131 -8.81 -7.25 15.19
N TYR A 132 -7.61 -7.04 14.66
CA TYR A 132 -6.77 -8.07 14.03
C TYR A 132 -5.48 -8.27 14.84
N PRO A 133 -5.43 -9.24 15.76
CA PRO A 133 -4.35 -9.34 16.76
C PRO A 133 -2.95 -9.52 16.19
N LYS A 134 -2.83 -10.08 14.98
CA LYS A 134 -1.54 -10.39 14.33
C LYS A 134 -1.14 -9.37 13.26
N LEU A 135 -1.94 -8.31 13.04
CA LEU A 135 -1.78 -7.39 11.92
C LEU A 135 -0.39 -6.75 11.90
N ALA A 136 0.02 -6.09 12.99
CA ALA A 136 1.31 -5.44 13.06
C ALA A 136 2.49 -6.42 12.90
N ALA A 137 2.41 -7.61 13.52
CA ALA A 137 3.43 -8.63 13.39
C ALA A 137 3.59 -9.13 11.95
N HIS A 138 2.48 -9.40 11.25
CA HIS A 138 2.54 -9.86 9.86
C HIS A 138 3.01 -8.78 8.88
N LEU A 139 2.50 -7.56 9.02
CA LEU A 139 2.90 -6.45 8.13
C LEU A 139 4.37 -6.06 8.35
N SER A 140 4.83 -6.02 9.60
CA SER A 140 6.25 -5.76 9.88
C SER A 140 7.17 -6.84 9.31
N THR A 141 6.78 -8.13 9.39
CA THR A 141 7.52 -9.22 8.75
C THR A 141 7.51 -9.08 7.22
N TYR A 142 6.36 -8.82 6.60
CA TYR A 142 6.29 -8.61 5.15
C TYR A 142 7.22 -7.47 4.72
N LEU A 143 7.10 -6.29 5.33
CA LEU A 143 7.90 -5.11 5.01
C LEU A 143 9.40 -5.36 5.21
N ALA A 144 9.80 -5.99 6.32
CA ALA A 144 11.21 -6.26 6.57
C ALA A 144 11.79 -7.22 5.53
N GLN A 145 11.07 -8.30 5.21
CA GLN A 145 11.51 -9.30 4.24
C GLN A 145 11.62 -8.73 2.83
N THR A 146 10.57 -8.05 2.34
CA THR A 146 10.53 -7.56 0.96
C THR A 146 11.48 -6.39 0.74
N LEU A 147 11.53 -5.43 1.66
CA LEU A 147 12.35 -4.23 1.50
C LEU A 147 13.84 -4.53 1.69
N PHE A 148 14.22 -5.41 2.64
CA PHE A 148 15.62 -5.77 2.86
C PHE A 148 16.20 -6.57 1.69
N HIS A 149 15.54 -7.67 1.32
CA HIS A 149 16.05 -8.60 0.29
C HIS A 149 15.95 -8.07 -1.16
N GLY A 150 15.31 -6.93 -1.37
CA GLY A 150 15.32 -6.20 -2.64
C GLY A 150 16.40 -5.09 -2.73
N SER A 151 17.14 -4.82 -1.65
CA SER A 151 18.05 -3.67 -1.54
C SER A 151 19.53 -4.03 -1.76
N ASP A 152 20.40 -3.03 -1.94
CA ASP A 152 21.87 -3.19 -2.00
C ASP A 152 22.48 -3.62 -0.65
N LEU A 153 21.71 -3.64 0.44
CA LEU A 153 22.16 -4.21 1.72
C LEU A 153 22.23 -5.73 1.68
N PHE A 154 21.58 -6.36 0.68
CA PHE A 154 21.51 -7.80 0.52
C PHE A 154 21.92 -8.27 -0.88
N LEU A 155 21.43 -7.60 -1.92
CA LEU A 155 21.73 -7.95 -3.31
C LEU A 155 23.09 -7.42 -3.72
N ALA A 156 23.79 -8.18 -4.56
CA ALA A 156 24.97 -7.67 -5.25
C ALA A 156 24.57 -6.51 -6.19
N PRO A 157 25.42 -5.47 -6.36
CA PRO A 157 25.04 -4.26 -7.10
C PRO A 157 24.72 -4.48 -8.58
N ASP A 158 25.29 -5.49 -9.22
CA ASP A 158 25.00 -5.89 -10.61
C ASP A 158 23.63 -6.57 -10.71
N ILE A 159 23.35 -7.53 -9.82
CA ILE A 159 22.05 -8.22 -9.73
C ILE A 159 20.91 -7.23 -9.49
N LYS A 160 21.12 -6.25 -8.60
CA LYS A 160 20.10 -5.20 -8.36
C LYS A 160 19.89 -4.32 -9.60
N LYS A 161 20.94 -3.94 -10.32
CA LYS A 161 20.82 -3.11 -11.53
C LYS A 161 20.03 -3.81 -12.63
N GLU A 162 20.26 -5.11 -12.81
CA GLU A 162 19.48 -5.94 -13.75
C GLU A 162 18.01 -6.01 -13.31
N ALA A 163 17.75 -6.29 -12.02
CA ALA A 163 16.39 -6.34 -11.49
C ALA A 163 15.66 -4.98 -11.60
N MET A 164 16.37 -3.87 -11.41
CA MET A 164 15.84 -2.51 -11.60
C MET A 164 15.46 -2.25 -13.05
N SER A 165 16.29 -2.66 -14.01
CA SER A 165 16.00 -2.55 -15.44
C SER A 165 14.74 -3.33 -15.83
N ALA A 166 14.57 -4.54 -15.29
CA ALA A 166 13.40 -5.38 -15.56
C ALA A 166 12.10 -4.87 -14.90
N ALA A 167 12.20 -4.02 -13.88
CA ALA A 167 11.08 -3.51 -13.10
C ALA A 167 10.70 -2.06 -13.43
N VAL A 168 11.13 -1.53 -14.59
CA VAL A 168 10.72 -0.21 -15.07
C VAL A 168 9.22 -0.21 -15.34
N ASN A 169 8.48 0.69 -14.68
CA ASN A 169 7.02 0.78 -14.73
C ASN A 169 6.57 2.25 -14.88
N SER A 170 6.96 2.87 -16.00
CA SER A 170 6.87 4.32 -16.19
C SER A 170 5.45 4.88 -16.13
N GLU A 171 4.46 4.18 -16.70
CA GLU A 171 3.06 4.65 -16.73
C GLU A 171 2.45 4.71 -15.31
N LEU A 172 2.66 3.68 -14.49
CA LEU A 172 2.13 3.66 -13.13
C LEU A 172 2.93 4.55 -12.17
N CYS A 173 4.24 4.68 -12.39
CA CYS A 173 5.04 5.71 -11.70
C CYS A 173 4.50 7.10 -12.01
N LYS A 174 4.20 7.42 -13.27
CA LYS A 174 3.65 8.72 -13.67
C LYS A 174 2.31 9.04 -13.00
N ILE A 175 1.41 8.05 -12.91
CA ILE A 175 0.15 8.18 -12.16
C ILE A 175 0.44 8.56 -10.70
N THR A 176 1.44 7.94 -10.08
CA THR A 176 1.82 8.24 -8.70
C THR A 176 2.45 9.62 -8.56
N GLU A 177 3.40 9.98 -9.43
CA GLU A 177 4.05 11.29 -9.52
C GLU A 177 3.03 12.43 -9.58
N ASP A 178 1.98 12.23 -10.38
CA ASP A 178 0.90 13.19 -10.57
C ASP A 178 -0.06 13.20 -9.38
N LEU A 179 -0.69 12.05 -9.09
CA LEU A 179 -1.81 11.96 -8.16
C LEU A 179 -1.40 11.99 -6.69
N VAL A 180 -0.15 11.71 -6.35
CA VAL A 180 0.35 11.76 -4.96
C VAL A 180 1.15 13.02 -4.70
N PHE A 181 1.99 13.44 -5.64
CA PHE A 181 3.02 14.45 -5.35
C PHE A 181 2.83 15.79 -6.07
N THR A 182 1.93 15.87 -7.05
CA THR A 182 1.77 17.09 -7.85
C THR A 182 0.36 17.66 -7.72
N PHE A 183 -0.64 16.96 -8.23
CA PHE A 183 -2.00 17.46 -8.35
C PHE A 183 -2.64 17.84 -7.02
N PRO A 184 -2.49 17.08 -5.92
CA PRO A 184 -3.07 17.46 -4.61
C PRO A 184 -2.60 18.81 -4.07
N PHE A 185 -1.49 19.35 -4.58
CA PHE A 185 -0.89 20.60 -4.12
C PHE A 185 -1.13 21.78 -5.08
N GLU A 186 -1.97 21.62 -6.11
CA GLU A 186 -2.33 22.67 -7.07
C GLU A 186 -3.84 22.74 -7.31
N ASP A 187 -4.28 23.63 -8.20
CA ASP A 187 -5.67 23.69 -8.66
C ASP A 187 -5.87 22.83 -9.90
N HIS A 188 -5.77 21.50 -9.72
CA HIS A 188 -5.88 20.54 -10.80
C HIS A 188 -7.33 20.03 -10.97
N PRO A 189 -7.86 19.89 -12.20
CA PRO A 189 -9.24 19.42 -12.44
C PRO A 189 -9.57 18.02 -11.92
N SER A 190 -8.57 17.17 -11.69
CA SER A 190 -8.77 15.82 -11.13
C SER A 190 -8.96 15.83 -9.61
N ASN A 191 -8.64 16.94 -8.92
CA ASN A 191 -8.86 17.05 -7.49
C ASN A 191 -10.35 17.11 -7.20
N VAL A 192 -10.76 16.32 -6.21
CA VAL A 192 -12.14 16.25 -5.76
C VAL A 192 -12.11 16.40 -4.25
N TYR A 193 -12.87 17.33 -3.69
CA TYR A 193 -12.98 17.55 -2.25
C TYR A 193 -14.40 17.96 -1.88
N SER A 194 -14.77 17.74 -0.62
CA SER A 194 -16.12 18.08 -0.15
C SER A 194 -16.29 19.60 -0.12
N ALA A 195 -17.46 20.10 -0.52
CA ALA A 195 -17.79 21.53 -0.42
C ALA A 195 -17.74 22.08 1.02
N ALA A 196 -17.83 21.20 2.03
CA ALA A 196 -17.71 21.57 3.44
C ALA A 196 -16.26 21.69 3.92
N LEU A 197 -15.27 21.24 3.12
CA LEU A 197 -13.87 21.39 3.46
C LEU A 197 -13.48 22.88 3.41
N PRO A 198 -12.87 23.46 4.46
CA PRO A 198 -12.54 24.87 4.48
C PRO A 198 -11.59 25.25 3.34
N ALA A 199 -11.91 26.34 2.63
CA ALA A 199 -11.07 26.87 1.54
C ALA A 199 -9.64 27.18 2.00
N SER A 200 -9.48 27.64 3.25
CA SER A 200 -8.18 27.88 3.88
C SER A 200 -7.30 26.63 3.97
N SER A 201 -7.89 25.44 4.08
CA SER A 201 -7.13 24.19 4.07
C SER A 201 -6.57 23.89 2.67
N LEU A 202 -7.34 24.15 1.62
CA LEU A 202 -6.90 24.00 0.23
C LEU A 202 -5.84 25.04 -0.14
N GLU A 203 -6.03 26.28 0.31
CA GLU A 203 -5.08 27.37 0.10
C GLU A 203 -3.72 27.04 0.72
N ARG A 204 -3.69 26.57 1.98
CA ARG A 204 -2.44 26.16 2.63
C ARG A 204 -1.67 25.11 1.84
N LEU A 205 -2.33 24.12 1.24
CA LEU A 205 -1.67 23.10 0.42
C LEU A 205 -0.93 23.70 -0.79
N ARG A 206 -1.43 24.83 -1.30
CA ARG A 206 -0.91 25.52 -2.49
C ARG A 206 0.14 26.58 -2.13
N THR A 207 -0.04 27.28 -1.02
CA THR A 207 0.73 28.50 -0.69
C THR A 207 1.75 28.31 0.44
N SER A 208 1.63 27.27 1.26
CA SER A 208 2.60 27.00 2.33
C SER A 208 3.95 26.57 1.75
N GLU A 209 4.93 27.47 1.82
CA GLU A 209 6.27 27.24 1.28
C GLU A 209 6.93 25.98 1.88
N ALA A 210 6.93 25.86 3.20
CA ALA A 210 7.52 24.71 3.90
C ALA A 210 6.88 23.38 3.46
N LEU A 211 5.56 23.37 3.27
CA LEU A 211 4.83 22.17 2.83
C LEU A 211 5.15 21.83 1.37
N ARG A 212 5.18 22.83 0.49
CA ARG A 212 5.47 22.67 -0.94
C ARG A 212 6.90 22.16 -1.16
N ILE A 213 7.88 22.69 -0.42
CA ILE A 213 9.27 22.20 -0.43
C ILE A 213 9.31 20.74 0.03
N ALA A 214 8.68 20.42 1.17
CA ALA A 214 8.68 19.06 1.69
C ALA A 214 8.00 18.05 0.75
N ALA A 215 6.90 18.43 0.09
CA ALA A 215 6.27 17.60 -0.95
C ALA A 215 7.18 17.41 -2.17
N GLY A 216 7.91 18.46 -2.58
CA GLY A 216 8.92 18.41 -3.63
C GLY A 216 10.05 17.43 -3.32
N ASP A 217 10.55 17.43 -2.08
CA ASP A 217 11.58 16.46 -1.62
C ASP A 217 11.09 15.01 -1.75
N MET A 218 9.83 14.75 -1.38
CA MET A 218 9.26 13.41 -1.49
C MET A 218 9.05 12.99 -2.95
N LYS A 219 8.63 13.92 -3.82
CA LYS A 219 8.58 13.68 -5.27
C LYS A 219 9.96 13.34 -5.82
N TRP A 220 10.97 14.12 -5.45
CA TRP A 220 12.35 13.91 -5.88
C TRP A 220 12.85 12.53 -5.45
N ALA A 221 12.63 12.16 -4.19
CA ALA A 221 13.00 10.85 -3.67
C ALA A 221 12.29 9.72 -4.42
N PHE A 222 10.99 9.83 -4.67
CA PHE A 222 10.23 8.82 -5.43
C PHE A 222 10.80 8.60 -6.84
N MET A 223 11.17 9.69 -7.53
CA MET A 223 11.67 9.65 -8.91
C MET A 223 13.13 9.18 -9.02
N ASN A 224 13.94 9.31 -7.97
CA ASN A 224 15.40 9.14 -8.07
C ASN A 224 16.00 8.09 -7.13
N HIS A 225 15.34 7.74 -6.03
CA HIS A 225 15.90 6.83 -5.03
C HIS A 225 15.45 5.39 -5.30
N ALA A 226 16.14 4.70 -6.20
CA ALA A 226 15.91 3.29 -6.48
C ALA A 226 16.49 2.41 -5.35
N GLU A 227 15.87 2.37 -4.17
CA GLU A 227 16.42 1.69 -2.97
C GLU A 227 16.13 0.19 -2.96
N THR A 228 14.89 -0.21 -3.25
CA THR A 228 14.42 -1.60 -3.25
C THR A 228 13.20 -1.78 -4.15
N LEU A 229 12.83 -3.03 -4.45
CA LEU A 229 11.58 -3.31 -5.15
C LEU A 229 10.39 -3.06 -4.22
N LEU A 230 9.59 -2.04 -4.55
CA LEU A 230 8.39 -1.66 -3.81
C LEU A 230 7.18 -2.45 -4.30
N HIS A 231 6.17 -2.56 -3.45
CA HIS A 231 4.79 -2.83 -3.85
C HIS A 231 4.21 -1.64 -4.63
N GLY A 232 4.48 -0.40 -4.19
CA GLY A 232 4.09 0.81 -4.92
C GLY A 232 2.64 1.30 -4.69
N ASP A 233 1.79 0.55 -3.99
CA ASP A 233 0.47 1.04 -3.54
C ASP A 233 -0.06 0.27 -2.31
N LEU A 234 0.80 0.09 -1.30
CA LEU A 234 0.53 -0.71 -0.11
C LEU A 234 -0.39 -0.02 0.91
N HIS A 235 -1.61 0.30 0.50
CA HIS A 235 -2.65 0.84 1.38
C HIS A 235 -3.54 -0.25 1.99
N THR A 236 -4.41 0.07 2.95
CA THR A 236 -5.31 -0.91 3.60
C THR A 236 -6.35 -1.54 2.66
N GLY A 237 -6.48 -1.03 1.42
CA GLY A 237 -7.24 -1.67 0.35
C GLY A 237 -6.48 -2.78 -0.39
N SER A 238 -5.16 -2.86 -0.22
CA SER A 238 -4.25 -3.83 -0.88
C SER A 238 -3.80 -4.90 0.11
N ILE A 239 -4.59 -5.08 1.18
CA ILE A 239 -4.31 -6.01 2.27
C ILE A 239 -5.61 -6.74 2.57
N MET A 240 -5.57 -8.07 2.55
CA MET A 240 -6.66 -8.95 2.95
C MET A 240 -6.32 -9.63 4.26
N VAL A 241 -7.28 -9.69 5.18
CA VAL A 241 -7.08 -10.17 6.55
C VAL A 241 -8.23 -11.07 7.01
N ASN A 242 -7.88 -11.97 7.92
CA ASN A 242 -8.80 -12.54 8.91
C ASN A 242 -8.13 -12.41 10.30
N LYS A 243 -8.67 -13.04 11.35
CA LYS A 243 -8.09 -12.94 12.71
C LYS A 243 -6.68 -13.52 12.82
N ASP A 244 -6.33 -14.45 11.94
CA ASP A 244 -5.15 -15.30 12.04
C ASP A 244 -4.11 -15.06 10.95
N GLU A 245 -4.49 -14.43 9.84
CA GLU A 245 -3.72 -14.34 8.60
C GLU A 245 -3.81 -12.93 8.00
N THR A 246 -2.78 -12.55 7.26
CA THR A 246 -2.65 -11.25 6.60
C THR A 246 -1.92 -11.45 5.29
N PHE A 247 -2.54 -11.03 4.19
CA PHE A 247 -2.01 -11.14 2.84
C PHE A 247 -1.97 -9.77 2.18
N VAL A 248 -0.86 -9.49 1.52
CA VAL A 248 -0.66 -8.32 0.68
C VAL A 248 -0.94 -8.71 -0.77
N ILE A 249 -1.74 -7.90 -1.47
CA ILE A 249 -2.22 -8.15 -2.83
C ILE A 249 -2.00 -6.92 -3.70
N ASP A 250 -2.10 -7.06 -5.02
CA ASP A 250 -2.14 -5.94 -5.98
C ASP A 250 -0.85 -5.08 -6.08
N PRO A 251 0.36 -5.69 -6.13
CA PRO A 251 1.60 -4.93 -6.35
C PRO A 251 1.79 -4.50 -7.81
N GLU A 252 0.74 -4.08 -8.52
CA GLU A 252 0.83 -3.70 -9.93
C GLU A 252 1.68 -2.43 -10.15
N PHE A 253 1.72 -1.55 -9.15
CA PHE A 253 2.56 -0.35 -9.09
C PHE A 253 4.03 -0.64 -8.73
N SER A 254 4.44 -1.90 -8.69
CA SER A 254 5.81 -2.26 -8.29
C SER A 254 6.85 -1.65 -9.22
N PHE A 255 7.89 -1.09 -8.62
CA PHE A 255 9.12 -0.62 -9.28
C PHE A 255 10.23 -0.48 -8.23
N TYR A 256 11.45 -0.22 -8.65
CA TYR A 256 12.54 0.10 -7.71
C TYR A 256 12.46 1.55 -7.24
N GLY A 257 12.13 1.75 -5.97
CA GLY A 257 11.91 3.07 -5.38
C GLY A 257 12.29 3.14 -3.89
N PRO A 258 11.94 4.23 -3.20
CA PRO A 258 12.34 4.46 -1.82
C PRO A 258 11.54 3.61 -0.82
N MET A 259 12.22 2.95 0.10
CA MET A 259 11.62 2.01 1.07
C MET A 259 10.50 2.64 1.89
N GLY A 260 10.68 3.91 2.28
CA GLY A 260 9.70 4.65 3.08
C GLY A 260 8.35 4.81 2.40
N PHE A 261 8.25 4.64 1.07
CA PHE A 261 7.00 4.81 0.35
C PHE A 261 5.96 3.74 0.69
N ASP A 262 6.37 2.47 0.79
CA ASP A 262 5.47 1.37 1.16
C ASP A 262 5.10 1.42 2.64
N ILE A 263 6.09 1.66 3.51
CA ILE A 263 5.87 1.77 4.96
C ILE A 263 4.93 2.95 5.24
N GLY A 264 5.19 4.10 4.60
CA GLY A 264 4.38 5.30 4.73
C GLY A 264 2.95 5.10 4.24
N ALA A 265 2.74 4.26 3.22
CA ALA A 265 1.39 3.91 2.75
C ALA A 265 0.56 3.18 3.81
N VAL A 266 1.16 2.23 4.51
CA VAL A 266 0.52 1.50 5.60
C VAL A 266 0.19 2.45 6.75
N LEU A 267 1.18 3.20 7.24
CA LEU A 267 1.02 4.11 8.38
C LEU A 267 0.00 5.22 8.07
N ALA A 268 0.04 5.82 6.88
CA ALA A 268 -0.94 6.82 6.45
C ALA A 268 -2.37 6.28 6.50
N ASN A 269 -2.61 5.06 6.01
CA ASN A 269 -3.96 4.51 5.98
C ASN A 269 -4.46 4.08 7.37
N LEU A 270 -3.57 3.65 8.28
CA LEU A 270 -3.91 3.43 9.68
C LEU A 270 -4.27 4.74 10.39
N LEU A 271 -3.54 5.82 10.12
CA LEU A 271 -3.85 7.15 10.67
C LEU A 271 -5.16 7.73 10.10
N LEU A 272 -5.44 7.56 8.80
CA LEU A 272 -6.73 7.92 8.21
C LEU A 272 -7.88 7.16 8.86
N ALA A 273 -7.70 5.86 9.13
CA ALA A 273 -8.68 5.06 9.87
C ALA A 273 -8.85 5.55 11.32
N TYR A 274 -7.76 5.95 12.00
CA TYR A 274 -7.81 6.49 13.36
C TYR A 274 -8.67 7.75 13.45
N PHE A 275 -8.47 8.72 12.54
CA PHE A 275 -9.25 9.95 12.53
C PHE A 275 -10.71 9.70 12.13
N SER A 276 -10.99 8.75 11.24
CA SER A 276 -12.37 8.44 10.82
C SER A 276 -13.21 7.79 11.93
N ARG A 277 -12.58 7.19 12.95
CA ARG A 277 -13.28 6.58 14.09
C ARG A 277 -14.10 7.57 14.91
N ASP A 278 -13.79 8.87 14.86
CA ASP A 278 -14.61 9.89 15.53
C ASP A 278 -16.08 9.86 15.03
N TRP A 279 -16.30 9.43 13.79
CA TRP A 279 -17.64 9.19 13.24
C TRP A 279 -18.10 7.75 13.47
N HIS A 280 -17.35 6.76 12.99
CA HIS A 280 -17.77 5.36 12.97
C HIS A 280 -17.93 4.72 14.37
N GLY A 281 -17.33 5.29 15.42
CA GLY A 281 -17.58 4.84 16.81
C GLY A 281 -18.91 5.31 17.35
N ARG A 282 -19.26 6.57 17.05
CA ARG A 282 -20.43 7.23 17.62
C ARG A 282 -21.75 6.74 17.03
N ILE A 283 -21.75 6.20 15.80
CA ILE A 283 -22.96 5.65 15.17
C ILE A 283 -23.50 4.43 15.89
N ASP A 284 -22.64 3.62 16.51
CA ASP A 284 -23.04 2.35 17.15
C ASP A 284 -23.18 2.48 18.68
N ASP A 285 -23.28 3.70 19.22
CA ASP A 285 -23.18 4.00 20.67
C ASP A 285 -21.91 3.42 21.33
N ARG A 286 -20.88 3.12 20.53
CA ARG A 286 -19.60 2.60 21.01
C ARG A 286 -18.66 3.75 21.34
N ASP A 287 -17.94 3.64 22.45
CA ASP A 287 -16.83 4.55 22.71
C ASP A 287 -15.73 4.35 21.65
N PRO A 288 -15.40 5.36 20.81
CA PRO A 288 -14.35 5.22 19.81
C PRO A 288 -12.95 5.05 20.42
N SER A 289 -12.76 5.42 21.69
CA SER A 289 -11.43 5.56 22.31
C SER A 289 -10.61 4.27 22.30
N GLY A 290 -11.22 3.12 22.65
CA GLY A 290 -10.52 1.84 22.73
C GLY A 290 -10.01 1.36 21.37
N TYR A 291 -10.81 1.55 20.32
CA TYR A 291 -10.40 1.14 18.96
C TYR A 291 -9.46 2.17 18.31
N GLN A 292 -9.61 3.46 18.64
CA GLN A 292 -8.65 4.49 18.29
C GLN A 292 -7.27 4.20 18.89
N GLU A 293 -7.23 3.82 20.16
CA GLU A 293 -5.98 3.43 20.81
C GLU A 293 -5.37 2.19 20.15
N TRP A 294 -6.19 1.17 19.83
CA TRP A 294 -5.71 0.00 19.09
C TRP A 294 -5.08 0.38 17.74
N LEU A 295 -5.68 1.30 16.98
CA LEU A 295 -5.11 1.78 15.71
C LEU A 295 -3.75 2.48 15.90
N LEU A 296 -3.60 3.29 16.95
CA LEU A 296 -2.32 3.93 17.28
C LEU A 296 -1.26 2.90 17.72
N VAL A 297 -1.66 1.87 18.47
CA VAL A 297 -0.79 0.74 18.79
C VAL A 297 -0.33 0.04 17.51
N GLN A 298 -1.23 -0.19 16.54
CA GLN A 298 -0.83 -0.78 15.25
C GLN A 298 0.16 0.10 14.47
N VAL A 299 0.00 1.43 14.48
CA VAL A 299 0.98 2.36 13.87
C VAL A 299 2.37 2.17 14.48
N ALA A 300 2.45 2.15 15.82
CA ALA A 300 3.72 1.98 16.53
C ALA A 300 4.33 0.58 16.32
N GLU A 301 3.53 -0.48 16.47
CA GLU A 301 3.99 -1.86 16.35
C GLU A 301 4.43 -2.23 14.94
N VAL A 302 3.77 -1.71 13.89
CA VAL A 302 4.21 -1.93 12.50
C VAL A 302 5.61 -1.35 12.29
N TRP A 303 5.85 -0.10 12.67
CA TRP A 303 7.17 0.52 12.51
C TRP A 303 8.23 -0.14 13.37
N ASN A 304 7.97 -0.31 14.67
CA ASN A 304 8.94 -0.87 15.61
C ASN A 304 9.26 -2.33 15.27
N GLY A 305 8.25 -3.12 14.91
CA GLY A 305 8.43 -4.49 14.43
C GLY A 305 9.23 -4.55 13.14
N PHE A 306 8.95 -3.64 12.19
CA PHE A 306 9.70 -3.55 10.93
C PHE A 306 11.16 -3.21 11.20
N SER A 307 11.41 -2.16 11.97
CA SER A 307 12.75 -1.68 12.31
C SER A 307 13.59 -2.76 12.97
N ALA A 308 13.03 -3.47 13.97
CA ALA A 308 13.70 -4.55 14.65
C ALA A 308 14.03 -5.72 13.71
N GLN A 309 13.07 -6.15 12.88
CA GLN A 309 13.27 -7.26 11.95
C GLN A 309 14.23 -6.91 10.81
N PHE A 310 14.15 -5.70 10.25
CA PHE A 310 15.05 -5.22 9.20
C PHE A 310 16.50 -5.16 9.70
N LEU A 311 16.72 -4.58 10.90
CA LEU A 311 18.04 -4.56 11.52
C LEU A 311 18.57 -5.95 11.86
N LYS A 312 17.69 -6.88 12.26
CA LYS A 312 18.07 -8.28 12.47
C LYS A 312 18.55 -8.93 11.18
N LEU A 313 17.78 -8.82 10.09
CA LEU A 313 18.17 -9.34 8.77
C LEU A 313 19.51 -8.76 8.30
N TRP A 314 19.72 -7.46 8.49
CA TRP A 314 20.97 -6.79 8.16
C TRP A 314 22.15 -7.35 8.96
N ARG A 315 22.03 -7.43 10.30
CA ARG A 315 23.09 -7.98 11.15
C ARG A 315 23.41 -9.44 10.81
N GLU A 316 22.39 -10.25 10.55
CA GLU A 316 22.58 -11.66 10.16
C GLU A 316 23.29 -11.80 8.82
N HIS A 317 22.97 -10.95 7.83
CA HIS A 317 23.62 -10.96 6.53
C HIS A 317 25.12 -10.62 6.64
N GLU A 318 25.46 -9.55 7.35
CA GLU A 318 26.85 -9.11 7.53
C GLU A 318 27.66 -10.04 8.45
N SER A 319 27.02 -10.68 9.43
CA SER A 319 27.67 -11.69 10.27
C SER A 319 28.15 -12.89 9.45
N ARG A 320 27.38 -13.32 8.43
CA ARG A 320 27.78 -14.42 7.53
C ARG A 320 28.98 -14.09 6.66
N SER A 321 29.13 -12.82 6.24
CA SER A 321 30.27 -12.37 5.44
C SER A 321 31.46 -11.90 6.28
N GLY A 322 31.24 -11.64 7.58
CA GLY A 322 32.22 -11.05 8.50
C GLY A 322 32.48 -9.56 8.26
N ARG A 323 31.81 -8.93 7.28
CA ARG A 323 32.12 -7.58 6.81
C ARG A 323 30.88 -6.68 6.83
N GLY A 324 31.03 -5.47 7.36
CA GLY A 324 29.98 -4.46 7.31
C GLY A 324 29.81 -3.83 5.92
N PHE A 325 28.62 -3.30 5.65
CA PHE A 325 28.24 -2.60 4.43
C PHE A 325 29.16 -1.40 4.14
N ILE A 326 29.53 -0.68 5.21
CA ILE A 326 30.48 0.45 5.13
C ILE A 326 31.96 0.00 5.17
N GLY A 327 32.23 -1.30 5.04
CA GLY A 327 33.56 -1.89 5.24
C GLY A 327 33.89 -2.14 6.72
N GLY A 328 35.04 -2.78 6.96
CA GLY A 328 35.45 -3.22 8.29
C GLY A 328 34.69 -4.44 8.81
N HIS A 329 34.97 -4.83 10.06
CA HIS A 329 34.34 -5.97 10.73
C HIS A 329 32.87 -5.68 11.03
N ALA A 330 31.97 -6.66 10.85
CA ALA A 330 30.53 -6.50 11.02
C ALA A 330 30.07 -6.02 12.42
N GLU A 331 30.91 -6.26 13.44
CA GLU A 331 30.69 -5.86 14.83
C GLU A 331 31.31 -4.51 15.21
N ALA A 332 31.97 -3.82 14.26
CA ALA A 332 32.57 -2.52 14.55
C ALA A 332 31.49 -1.48 14.93
N ARG A 333 31.80 -0.64 15.92
CA ARG A 333 30.90 0.41 16.41
C ARG A 333 30.41 1.36 15.30
N SER A 334 31.25 1.62 14.30
CA SER A 334 30.89 2.43 13.13
C SER A 334 29.77 1.81 12.29
N VAL A 335 29.74 0.48 12.18
CA VAL A 335 28.70 -0.25 11.42
C VAL A 335 27.36 -0.11 12.11
N GLU A 336 27.31 -0.33 13.43
CA GLU A 336 26.06 -0.13 14.21
C GLU A 336 25.62 1.36 14.23
N GLY A 337 26.58 2.29 14.29
CA GLY A 337 26.31 3.72 14.15
C GLY A 337 25.67 4.06 12.80
N TYR A 338 26.14 3.45 11.71
CA TYR A 338 25.55 3.64 10.38
C TYR A 338 24.15 3.04 10.28
N ARG A 339 23.91 1.84 10.83
CA ARG A 339 22.56 1.24 10.89
C ARG A 339 21.57 2.17 11.62
N THR A 340 21.99 2.74 12.74
CA THR A 340 21.17 3.72 13.50
C THR A 340 20.87 4.96 12.68
N HIS A 341 21.88 5.52 12.00
CA HIS A 341 21.71 6.67 11.11
C HIS A 341 20.75 6.37 9.94
N PHE A 342 20.92 5.21 9.30
CA PHE A 342 20.08 4.74 8.21
C PHE A 342 18.61 4.64 8.64
N MET A 343 18.32 4.02 9.79
CA MET A 343 16.96 3.85 10.27
C MET A 343 16.29 5.19 10.64
N ARG A 344 17.05 6.16 11.15
CA ARG A 344 16.53 7.52 11.39
C ARG A 344 16.14 8.21 10.08
N ARG A 345 16.97 8.11 9.05
CA ARG A 345 16.64 8.64 7.71
C ARG A 345 15.42 7.95 7.12
N LEU A 346 15.36 6.62 7.21
CA LEU A 346 14.23 5.84 6.71
C LEU A 346 12.91 6.18 7.42
N LEU A 347 12.95 6.46 8.74
CA LEU A 347 11.77 6.97 9.45
C LEU A 347 11.32 8.30 8.85
N ALA A 348 12.23 9.27 8.69
CA ALA A 348 11.88 10.56 8.12
C ALA A 348 11.25 10.45 6.72
N ASP A 349 11.81 9.62 5.84
CA ASP A 349 11.25 9.38 4.51
C ASP A 349 9.87 8.72 4.60
N THR A 350 9.71 7.74 5.48
CA THR A 350 8.43 7.07 5.77
C THR A 350 7.35 8.08 6.18
N LEU A 351 7.67 9.02 7.08
CA LEU A 351 6.72 10.04 7.53
C LEU A 351 6.38 11.04 6.43
N GLY A 352 7.35 11.43 5.61
CA GLY A 352 7.11 12.29 4.46
C GLY A 352 6.16 11.64 3.45
N PHE A 353 6.41 10.38 3.06
CA PHE A 353 5.50 9.66 2.17
C PHE A 353 4.12 9.41 2.81
N ALA A 354 4.06 9.18 4.12
CA ALA A 354 2.78 9.08 4.83
C ALA A 354 1.98 10.38 4.72
N GLY A 355 2.62 11.53 4.94
CA GLY A 355 1.99 12.85 4.78
C GLY A 355 1.43 13.08 3.37
N CYS A 356 2.23 12.86 2.32
CA CYS A 356 1.76 12.98 0.93
C CYS A 356 0.57 12.04 0.63
N LYS A 357 0.63 10.80 1.12
CA LYS A 357 -0.45 9.81 0.91
C LYS A 357 -1.71 10.15 1.70
N MET A 358 -1.62 10.75 2.88
CA MET A 358 -2.79 11.26 3.59
C MET A 358 -3.42 12.43 2.82
N ILE A 359 -2.63 13.45 2.45
CA ILE A 359 -3.11 14.63 1.70
C ILE A 359 -3.84 14.21 0.43
N ARG A 360 -3.21 13.37 -0.41
CA ARG A 360 -3.81 12.96 -1.69
C ARG A 360 -5.12 12.18 -1.54
N ARG A 361 -5.35 11.51 -0.40
CA ARG A 361 -6.61 10.81 -0.15
C ARG A 361 -7.74 11.74 0.29
N ILE A 362 -7.41 12.92 0.82
CA ILE A 362 -8.41 13.93 1.22
C ILE A 362 -8.79 14.80 0.04
N VAL A 363 -7.82 15.36 -0.70
CA VAL A 363 -8.09 16.38 -1.74
C VAL A 363 -7.93 15.89 -3.18
N GLY A 364 -7.26 14.76 -3.38
CA GLY A 364 -7.00 14.21 -4.71
C GLY A 364 -8.15 13.36 -5.26
N MET A 365 -7.94 12.86 -6.48
CA MET A 365 -8.91 12.07 -7.25
C MET A 365 -9.35 10.78 -6.53
N ALA A 366 -8.40 9.95 -6.10
CA ALA A 366 -8.68 8.63 -5.54
C ALA A 366 -8.76 8.69 -4.01
N LYS A 367 -9.98 8.73 -3.46
CA LYS A 367 -10.26 8.87 -2.02
C LYS A 367 -10.25 7.54 -1.26
N VAL A 368 -10.53 7.59 0.06
CA VAL A 368 -10.70 6.39 0.91
C VAL A 368 -12.10 6.29 1.48
N ALA A 369 -12.66 5.07 1.45
CA ALA A 369 -14.02 4.78 1.92
C ALA A 369 -14.22 5.10 3.41
N ASP A 370 -13.16 5.00 4.22
CA ASP A 370 -13.16 5.31 5.65
C ASP A 370 -13.67 6.73 5.93
N ILE A 371 -13.46 7.66 5.00
CA ILE A 371 -13.84 9.07 5.13
C ILE A 371 -15.00 9.41 4.17
N THR A 372 -14.97 8.95 2.92
CA THR A 372 -15.98 9.36 1.93
C THR A 372 -17.38 8.83 2.21
N ARG A 373 -17.49 7.67 2.88
CA ARG A 373 -18.78 7.09 3.25
C ARG A 373 -19.42 7.75 4.48
N ILE A 374 -18.77 8.75 5.09
CA ILE A 374 -19.36 9.58 6.14
C ILE A 374 -20.42 10.49 5.50
N PRO A 375 -21.72 10.32 5.82
CA PRO A 375 -22.80 11.08 5.16
C PRO A 375 -22.92 12.53 5.68
N ASP A 376 -22.59 12.78 6.95
CA ASP A 376 -22.57 14.14 7.50
C ASP A 376 -21.36 14.91 6.95
N ALA A 377 -21.64 15.88 6.08
CA ALA A 377 -20.61 16.68 5.44
C ALA A 377 -19.77 17.51 6.42
N GLN A 378 -20.35 18.00 7.52
CA GLN A 378 -19.63 18.81 8.51
C GLN A 378 -18.75 17.93 9.40
N ALA A 379 -19.27 16.77 9.83
CA ALA A 379 -18.46 15.79 10.54
C ALA A 379 -17.30 15.28 9.69
N ARG A 380 -17.57 14.98 8.41
CA ARG A 380 -16.54 14.58 7.45
C ARG A 380 -15.48 15.68 7.27
N ALA A 381 -15.88 16.93 7.06
CA ALA A 381 -14.95 18.05 6.91
C ALA A 381 -14.04 18.23 8.13
N ARG A 382 -14.57 18.08 9.36
CA ARG A 382 -13.75 18.12 10.58
C ARG A 382 -12.70 17.00 10.61
N ILE A 383 -13.08 15.79 10.23
CA ILE A 383 -12.14 14.65 10.13
C ILE A 383 -11.10 14.91 9.04
N GLU A 384 -11.53 15.39 7.86
CA GLU A 384 -10.64 15.74 6.75
C GLU A 384 -9.61 16.80 7.16
N VAL A 385 -10.01 17.84 7.92
CA VAL A 385 -9.09 18.86 8.44
C VAL A 385 -8.07 18.27 9.41
N ARG A 386 -8.46 17.37 10.33
CA ARG A 386 -7.51 16.68 11.22
C ARG A 386 -6.51 15.85 10.43
N CYS A 387 -6.99 15.10 9.44
CA CYS A 387 -6.12 14.31 8.56
C CYS A 387 -5.11 15.20 7.84
N LEU A 388 -5.53 16.35 7.29
CA LEU A 388 -4.63 17.30 6.64
C LEU A 388 -3.60 17.89 7.61
N ARG A 389 -4.01 18.35 8.80
CA ARG A 389 -3.09 18.89 9.81
C ARG A 389 -2.02 17.87 10.23
N CYS A 390 -2.45 16.65 10.54
CA CYS A 390 -1.51 15.58 10.88
C CYS A 390 -0.55 15.31 9.72
N ALA A 391 -1.07 15.22 8.48
CA ALA A 391 -0.26 14.97 7.30
C ALA A 391 0.76 16.09 7.00
N GLU A 392 0.36 17.35 7.14
CA GLU A 392 1.23 18.52 7.02
C GLU A 392 2.37 18.43 8.04
N ASP A 393 2.06 18.11 9.30
CA ASP A 393 3.05 17.96 10.36
C ASP A 393 3.99 16.77 10.14
N LEU A 394 3.48 15.62 9.70
CA LEU A 394 4.33 14.47 9.33
C LEU A 394 5.30 14.85 8.22
N LEU A 395 4.83 15.60 7.22
CA LEU A 395 5.63 15.95 6.05
C LEU A 395 6.70 17.01 6.39
N VAL A 396 6.32 18.10 7.07
CA VAL A 396 7.20 19.22 7.38
C VAL A 396 8.13 18.92 8.56
N LYS A 397 7.64 18.23 9.60
CA LYS A 397 8.40 17.93 10.84
C LYS A 397 9.09 16.55 10.80
N ARG A 398 9.07 15.82 9.68
CA ARG A 398 9.64 14.45 9.56
C ARG A 398 11.06 14.27 10.11
N ALA A 399 11.92 15.29 9.99
CA ALA A 399 13.31 15.21 10.44
C ALA A 399 13.48 15.38 11.97
N THR A 400 12.49 15.99 12.63
CA THR A 400 12.49 16.23 14.08
C THR A 400 11.70 15.18 14.85
N LEU A 401 10.75 14.50 14.19
CA LEU A 401 10.05 13.32 14.69
C LEU A 401 11.01 12.11 14.73
N GLY A 402 11.71 11.95 15.86
CA GLY A 402 12.77 10.97 16.07
C GLY A 402 12.29 9.55 16.38
N SER A 403 11.00 9.35 16.66
CA SER A 403 10.43 8.02 16.90
C SER A 403 8.95 7.94 16.49
N ILE A 404 8.44 6.73 16.33
CA ILE A 404 7.04 6.51 15.96
C ILE A 404 6.08 6.87 17.11
N GLU A 405 6.55 6.82 18.36
CA GLU A 405 5.77 7.24 19.53
C GLU A 405 5.49 8.75 19.49
N GLN A 406 6.40 9.56 18.95
CA GLN A 406 6.15 10.99 18.74
C GLN A 406 5.06 11.23 17.68
N VAL A 407 4.96 10.36 16.68
CA VAL A 407 3.87 10.37 15.68
C VAL A 407 2.54 10.00 16.33
N VAL A 408 2.53 9.00 17.21
CA VAL A 408 1.33 8.62 17.99
C VAL A 408 0.87 9.77 18.89
N MET A 409 1.81 10.46 19.56
CA MET A 409 1.49 11.63 20.38
C MET A 409 0.93 12.79 19.55
N LEU A 410 1.55 13.09 18.40
CA LEU A 410 1.04 14.08 17.45
C LEU A 410 -0.39 13.76 17.00
N ALA A 411 -0.70 12.50 16.67
CA ALA A 411 -2.05 12.11 16.27
C ALA A 411 -3.08 12.29 17.39
N ARG A 412 -2.70 12.05 18.65
CA ARG A 412 -3.54 12.31 19.84
C ARG A 412 -3.77 13.81 20.05
N GLU A 413 -2.73 14.62 19.88
CA GLU A 413 -2.82 16.08 19.99
C GLU A 413 -3.79 16.64 18.94
N VAL A 414 -3.59 16.30 17.67
CA VAL A 414 -4.47 16.71 16.55
C VAL A 414 -5.93 16.25 16.78
N GLN A 415 -6.15 15.07 17.36
CA GLN A 415 -7.51 14.59 17.66
C GLN A 415 -8.21 15.44 18.74
N ARG A 416 -7.47 15.93 19.74
CA ARG A 416 -7.99 16.74 20.84
C ARG A 416 -8.23 18.20 20.48
N GLU A 417 -7.55 18.70 19.45
CA GLU A 417 -7.74 20.07 18.97
C GLU A 417 -9.21 20.31 18.59
N THR A 418 -9.75 21.41 19.12
CA THR A 418 -11.04 21.92 18.66
C THR A 418 -10.84 22.57 17.29
N ILE A 419 -11.53 22.07 16.28
CA ILE A 419 -11.54 22.68 14.96
C ILE A 419 -12.54 23.81 15.00
N THR A 420 -12.08 25.02 15.32
CA THR A 420 -12.89 26.23 15.15
C THR A 420 -13.02 26.52 13.65
N HIS A 421 -14.25 26.61 13.17
CA HIS A 421 -14.54 27.06 11.82
C HIS A 421 -14.16 28.54 11.73
N ALA A 422 -13.07 28.83 11.03
CA ALA A 422 -12.69 30.18 10.61
C ALA A 422 -12.81 30.27 9.09
#